data_AF-E9UT29-F1
#
_entry.id   AF-E9UT29-F1
#
_cell.length_a   1.000
_cell.length_b   1.000
_cell.length_c   1.000
_cell.angle_alpha   90.00
_cell.angle_beta   90.00
_cell.angle_gamma   90.00
#
_symmetry.space_group_name_H-M   'P 1'
#
loop_
_entity.id
_entity.type
_entity.pdbx_description
1 polymer ?
#
loop_
_entity_poly.entity_id
_entity_poly.type
_entity_poly.pdbx_seq_one_letter_code
_entity_poly.pdbx_strand_id
1 'polypeptide(L)'
;MSRTSFVSKLRDQVIRPLIQSALVEQEISEVTVAVVVGTEFYNSLQDPEERWTYPEDGHEYVWAYVTYLPTNERSGWRLGRSEDLHDPIELVNALWQLGSDFEDWVCETTFAWGEERHARVPKVRDLPEWLTAGA
;
A
#
# COMPACT_ATOMS: atom_id res chain seq x y z
N MET A 1 14.81 14.62 0.86
CA MET A 1 13.91 14.44 -0.29
C MET A 1 12.60 15.18 0.00
N SER A 2 11.89 15.75 -0.98
CA SER A 2 10.57 16.36 -0.69
C SER A 2 9.51 15.29 -0.49
N ARG A 3 8.49 15.56 0.33
CA ARG A 3 7.37 14.63 0.60
C ARG A 3 6.68 14.15 -0.67
N THR A 4 6.35 15.07 -1.59
CA THR A 4 5.73 14.73 -2.88
C THR A 4 6.64 13.80 -3.70
N SER A 5 7.96 14.02 -3.67
CA SER A 5 8.90 13.17 -4.37
C SER A 5 8.97 11.76 -3.76
N PHE A 6 9.02 11.66 -2.43
CA PHE A 6 8.98 10.37 -1.73
C PHE A 6 7.73 9.57 -2.11
N VAL A 7 6.54 10.17 -1.99
CA VAL A 7 5.26 9.53 -2.30
C VAL A 7 5.18 9.08 -3.75
N SER A 8 5.57 9.93 -4.70
CA SER A 8 5.57 9.57 -6.13
C SER A 8 6.52 8.41 -6.44
N LYS A 9 7.72 8.41 -5.84
CA LYS A 9 8.72 7.37 -6.07
C LYS A 9 8.31 6.06 -5.41
N LEU A 10 7.78 6.10 -4.18
CA LEU A 10 7.27 4.94 -3.47
C LEU A 10 6.11 4.29 -4.25
N ARG A 11 5.19 5.10 -4.76
CA ARG A 11 4.11 4.64 -5.65
C ARG A 11 4.65 3.94 -6.89
N ASP A 12 5.49 4.62 -7.65
CA ASP A 12 5.82 4.20 -9.02
C ASP A 12 6.92 3.14 -9.07
N GLN A 13 7.84 3.10 -8.10
CA GLN A 13 9.01 2.23 -8.13
C GLN A 13 8.92 1.05 -7.17
N VAL A 14 7.96 1.05 -6.23
CA VAL A 14 7.88 0.02 -5.19
C VAL A 14 6.47 -0.58 -5.11
N ILE A 15 5.46 0.23 -4.78
CA ILE A 15 4.10 -0.26 -4.53
C ILE A 15 3.45 -0.74 -5.83
N ARG A 16 3.49 0.06 -6.90
CA ARG A 16 2.89 -0.34 -8.18
C ARG A 16 3.51 -1.63 -8.74
N PRO A 17 4.84 -1.81 -8.79
CA PRO A 17 5.44 -3.09 -9.20
C PRO A 17 5.02 -4.28 -8.33
N LEU A 18 4.88 -4.08 -7.01
CA LEU A 18 4.39 -5.12 -6.10
C LEU A 18 2.96 -5.54 -6.46
N ILE A 19 2.04 -4.59 -6.57
CA ILE A 19 0.64 -4.84 -6.94
C ILE A 19 0.54 -5.54 -8.30
N GLN A 20 1.26 -5.02 -9.30
CA GLN A 20 1.27 -5.59 -10.64
C GLN A 20 1.82 -7.02 -10.70
N SER A 21 2.66 -7.43 -9.75
CA SER A 21 3.20 -8.79 -9.73
C SER A 21 2.18 -9.88 -9.37
N ALA A 22 1.07 -9.49 -8.72
CA ALA A 22 -0.04 -10.38 -8.38
C ALA A 22 -1.17 -10.38 -9.44
N LEU A 23 -1.04 -9.56 -10.49
CA LEU A 23 -2.03 -9.40 -11.55
C LEU A 23 -1.57 -10.09 -12.84
N VAL A 24 -2.53 -10.54 -13.64
CA VAL A 24 -2.25 -10.96 -15.02
C VAL A 24 -2.18 -9.73 -15.94
N GLU A 25 -1.51 -9.87 -17.09
CA GLU A 25 -1.16 -8.75 -17.97
C GLU A 25 -2.36 -7.85 -18.35
N GLN A 26 -3.54 -8.45 -18.54
CA GLN A 26 -4.75 -7.72 -18.93
C GLN A 26 -5.28 -6.81 -17.81
N GLU A 27 -5.17 -7.27 -16.55
CA GLU A 27 -5.68 -6.57 -15.35
C GLU A 27 -4.83 -5.35 -14.98
N ILE A 28 -3.55 -5.34 -15.37
CA ILE A 28 -2.61 -4.27 -15.00
C ILE A 28 -3.12 -2.88 -15.42
N SER A 29 -3.79 -2.80 -16.57
CA SER A 29 -4.35 -1.55 -17.09
C SER A 29 -5.67 -1.15 -16.41
N GLU A 30 -6.33 -2.10 -15.76
CA GLU A 30 -7.61 -1.93 -15.07
C GLU A 30 -7.43 -1.54 -13.61
N VAL A 31 -6.19 -1.57 -13.09
CA VAL A 31 -5.88 -1.25 -11.69
C VAL A 31 -5.09 0.04 -11.58
N THR A 32 -5.54 0.94 -10.71
CA THR A 32 -4.81 2.16 -10.36
C THR A 32 -4.30 2.12 -8.94
N VAL A 33 -3.11 2.68 -8.73
CA VAL A 33 -2.44 2.73 -7.43
C VAL A 33 -2.24 4.19 -7.06
N ALA A 34 -2.69 4.56 -5.86
CA ALA A 34 -2.39 5.84 -5.24
C ALA A 34 -1.64 5.63 -3.95
N VAL A 35 -0.71 6.53 -3.65
CA VAL A 35 -0.04 6.58 -2.36
C VAL A 35 -0.29 7.97 -1.81
N VAL A 36 -0.74 8.04 -0.57
CA VAL A 36 -1.00 9.29 0.11
C VAL A 36 -0.34 9.26 1.47
N VAL A 37 -0.15 10.45 1.99
CA VAL A 37 0.43 10.65 3.30
C VAL A 37 -0.48 11.59 4.05
N GLY A 38 -0.86 11.22 5.27
CA GLY A 38 -1.82 11.99 6.06
C GLY A 38 -1.75 11.65 7.53
N THR A 39 -2.19 12.59 8.36
CA THR A 39 -2.36 12.38 9.79
C THR A 39 -3.77 11.84 10.02
N GLU A 40 -3.89 10.79 10.82
CA GLU A 40 -5.21 10.29 11.23
C GLU A 40 -5.79 11.22 12.29
N PHE A 41 -7.03 11.66 12.10
CA PHE A 41 -7.80 12.39 13.09
C PHE A 41 -9.09 11.63 13.35
N TYR A 42 -9.49 11.49 14.62
CA TYR A 42 -10.78 10.93 14.94
C TYR A 42 -11.91 11.83 14.41
N ASN A 43 -12.79 11.26 13.60
CA ASN A 43 -14.05 11.90 13.26
C ASN A 43 -15.09 11.57 14.33
N SER A 44 -15.27 12.47 15.30
CA SER A 44 -16.28 12.34 16.36
C SER A 44 -17.74 12.24 15.89
N LEU A 45 -18.00 12.35 14.59
CA LEU A 45 -19.31 12.26 13.96
C LEU A 45 -19.58 10.92 13.26
N GLN A 46 -18.64 9.97 13.27
CA GLN A 46 -18.81 8.63 12.70
C GLN A 46 -18.87 7.56 13.81
N ASP A 47 -19.79 6.60 13.63
CA ASP A 47 -20.20 5.56 14.58
C ASP A 47 -19.02 4.90 15.34
N PRO A 48 -19.05 4.81 16.68
CA PRO A 48 -17.96 4.21 17.48
C PRO A 48 -17.78 2.69 17.28
N GLU A 49 -18.57 2.03 16.43
CA GLU A 49 -18.46 0.59 16.15
C GLU A 49 -17.41 0.25 15.08
N GLU A 50 -16.98 1.21 14.25
CA GLU A 50 -15.84 1.01 13.35
C GLU A 50 -14.54 1.19 14.14
N ARG A 51 -14.05 0.08 14.71
CA ARG A 51 -12.72 -0.05 15.33
C ARG A 51 -11.60 0.10 14.29
N TRP A 52 -11.44 1.30 13.75
CA TRP A 52 -10.16 1.75 13.23
C TRP A 52 -9.33 2.12 14.49
N THR A 53 -8.73 1.09 15.12
CA THR A 53 -7.84 1.24 16.28
C THR A 53 -6.53 1.88 15.83
N TYR A 54 -6.54 3.17 15.60
CA TYR A 54 -5.33 3.92 15.29
C TYR A 54 -5.08 4.95 16.37
N PRO A 55 -3.86 4.94 16.96
CA PRO A 55 -3.55 5.85 18.04
C PRO A 55 -3.56 7.30 17.52
N GLU A 56 -4.21 8.19 18.26
CA GLU A 56 -4.06 9.65 18.12
C GLU A 56 -2.67 10.08 18.59
N ASP A 57 -1.65 9.65 17.87
CA ASP A 57 -0.26 9.91 18.22
C ASP A 57 0.28 11.18 17.52
N GLY A 58 -0.50 11.76 16.61
CA GLY A 58 -0.12 12.94 15.82
C GLY A 58 0.90 12.65 14.73
N HIS A 59 1.20 11.38 14.48
CA HIS A 59 2.15 10.99 13.45
C HIS A 59 1.53 11.01 12.06
N GLU A 60 2.39 11.20 11.08
CA GLU A 60 2.05 11.16 9.68
C GLU A 60 2.16 9.71 9.18
N TYR A 61 1.12 9.19 8.55
CA TYR A 61 1.05 7.82 8.05
C TYR A 61 1.06 7.78 6.53
N VAL A 62 1.63 6.70 5.99
CA VAL A 62 1.62 6.40 4.55
C VAL A 62 0.57 5.35 4.27
N TRP A 63 -0.24 5.61 3.25
CA TRP A 63 -1.33 4.74 2.81
C TRP A 63 -1.16 4.38 1.35
N ALA A 64 -1.43 3.12 1.03
CA ALA A 64 -1.55 2.63 -0.34
C ALA A 64 -3.03 2.37 -0.64
N TYR A 65 -3.52 2.93 -1.73
CA TYR A 65 -4.85 2.69 -2.25
C TYR A 65 -4.77 2.02 -3.59
N VAL A 66 -5.61 1.01 -3.79
CA VAL A 66 -5.78 0.33 -5.05
C VAL A 66 -7.23 0.45 -5.49
N THR A 67 -7.46 0.71 -6.76
CA THR A 67 -8.80 0.82 -7.34
C THR A 67 -8.88 0.03 -8.63
N TYR A 68 -9.87 -0.86 -8.70
CA TYR A 68 -10.24 -1.57 -9.91
C TYR A 68 -11.22 -0.72 -10.72
N LEU A 69 -10.76 -0.21 -11.86
CA LEU A 69 -11.46 0.78 -12.67
C LEU A 69 -12.81 0.30 -13.22
N PRO A 70 -12.99 -0.96 -13.67
CA PRO A 70 -14.26 -1.39 -14.25
C PRO A 70 -15.45 -1.33 -13.29
N THR A 71 -15.23 -1.58 -12.00
CA THR A 71 -16.30 -1.56 -10.97
C THR A 71 -16.17 -0.39 -9.99
N ASN A 72 -15.07 0.36 -10.04
CA ASN A 72 -14.65 1.33 -9.02
C ASN A 72 -14.51 0.74 -7.61
N GLU A 73 -14.36 -0.58 -7.50
CA GLU A 73 -14.05 -1.21 -6.24
C GLU A 73 -12.66 -0.76 -5.76
N ARG A 74 -12.54 -0.47 -4.47
CA ARG A 74 -11.32 0.11 -3.91
C ARG A 74 -11.01 -0.52 -2.56
N SER A 75 -9.72 -0.61 -2.28
CA SER A 75 -9.20 -0.93 -0.96
C SER A 75 -8.04 0.00 -0.61
N GLY A 76 -7.79 0.14 0.69
CA GLY A 76 -6.79 1.04 1.24
C GLY A 76 -6.11 0.41 2.45
N TRP A 77 -4.79 0.41 2.45
CA TRP A 77 -3.96 -0.19 3.49
C TRP A 77 -2.98 0.81 4.05
N ARG A 78 -2.85 0.81 5.38
CA ARG A 78 -1.86 1.62 6.08
C ARG A 78 -0.54 0.88 6.10
N LEU A 79 0.51 1.50 5.56
CA LEU A 79 1.83 0.91 5.53
C LEU A 79 2.58 1.12 6.84
N GLY A 80 2.41 2.28 7.46
CA GLY A 80 3.12 2.64 8.70
C GLY A 80 3.31 4.15 8.81
N ARG A 81 3.98 4.58 9.87
CA ARG A 81 4.35 5.98 10.03
C ARG A 81 5.39 6.36 8.97
N SER A 82 5.30 7.56 8.43
CA SER A 82 6.21 8.04 7.40
C SER A 82 7.67 8.09 7.88
N GLU A 83 7.90 8.32 9.17
CA GLU A 83 9.24 8.32 9.76
C GLU A 83 9.86 6.91 9.81
N ASP A 84 9.06 5.89 10.13
CA ASP A 84 9.52 4.50 10.24
C ASP A 84 9.82 3.89 8.87
N LEU A 85 9.05 4.27 7.84
CA LEU A 85 9.20 3.73 6.47
C LEU A 85 10.47 4.23 5.75
N HIS A 86 11.28 5.06 6.41
CA HIS A 86 12.65 5.34 5.99
C HIS A 86 13.62 4.19 6.34
N ASP A 87 13.28 3.34 7.31
CA ASP A 87 14.00 2.10 7.58
C ASP A 87 13.64 1.04 6.52
N PRO A 88 14.62 0.51 5.75
CA PRO A 88 14.37 -0.53 4.76
C PRO A 88 13.71 -1.80 5.31
N ILE A 89 13.96 -2.16 6.56
CA ILE A 89 13.40 -3.37 7.20
C ILE A 89 11.91 -3.15 7.49
N GLU A 90 11.56 -2.02 8.11
CA GLU A 90 10.17 -1.65 8.37
C GLU A 90 9.38 -1.53 7.07
N LEU A 91 9.98 -0.93 6.04
CA LEU A 91 9.35 -0.85 4.73
C LEU A 91 9.13 -2.23 4.11
N VAL A 92 10.09 -3.15 4.18
CA VAL A 92 9.91 -4.51 3.66
C VAL A 92 8.79 -5.25 4.39
N ASN A 93 8.70 -5.12 5.72
CA ASN A 93 7.63 -5.72 6.51
C ASN A 93 6.26 -5.15 6.09
N ALA A 94 6.16 -3.83 5.94
CA ALA A 94 4.94 -3.17 5.48
C ALA A 94 4.53 -3.61 4.06
N LEU A 95 5.49 -3.76 3.15
CA LEU A 95 5.23 -4.22 1.78
C LEU A 95 4.85 -5.70 1.72
N TRP A 96 5.42 -6.53 2.59
CA TRP A 96 5.02 -7.94 2.70
C TRP A 96 3.56 -8.06 3.17
N GLN A 97 3.17 -7.30 4.19
CA GLN A 97 1.77 -7.25 4.65
C GLN A 97 0.84 -6.74 3.55
N LEU A 98 1.20 -5.63 2.88
CA LEU A 98 0.43 -5.10 1.76
C LEU A 98 0.23 -6.14 0.64
N GLY A 99 1.27 -6.92 0.32
CA GLY A 99 1.18 -7.98 -0.68
C GLY A 99 0.15 -9.05 -0.28
N SER A 100 0.22 -9.53 0.97
CA SER A 100 -0.73 -10.51 1.50
C SER A 100 -2.16 -9.97 1.50
N ASP A 101 -2.38 -8.75 2.00
CA ASP A 101 -3.73 -8.17 2.07
C ASP A 101 -4.30 -7.90 0.67
N PHE A 102 -3.42 -7.59 -0.29
CA PHE A 102 -3.82 -7.41 -1.69
C PHE A 102 -4.22 -8.74 -2.35
N GLU A 103 -3.48 -9.82 -2.10
CA GLU A 103 -3.83 -11.17 -2.56
C GLU A 103 -5.23 -11.56 -2.08
N ASP A 104 -5.50 -11.38 -0.78
CA ASP A 104 -6.81 -11.64 -0.18
C ASP A 104 -7.90 -10.80 -0.86
N TRP A 105 -7.68 -9.49 -1.00
CA TRP A 105 -8.65 -8.61 -1.64
C TRP A 105 -8.94 -9.02 -3.08
N VAL A 106 -7.92 -9.34 -3.89
CA VAL A 106 -8.10 -9.80 -5.28
C VAL A 106 -8.89 -11.11 -5.31
N CYS A 107 -8.58 -12.07 -4.45
CA CYS A 107 -9.30 -13.34 -4.36
C CYS A 107 -10.79 -13.17 -3.98
N GLU A 108 -11.12 -12.11 -3.25
CA GLU A 108 -12.49 -11.76 -2.84
C GLU A 108 -13.22 -10.85 -3.84
N THR A 109 -12.52 -10.28 -4.81
CA THR A 109 -13.14 -9.48 -5.87
C THR A 109 -13.81 -10.35 -6.94
N THR A 110 -14.86 -9.83 -7.59
CA THR A 110 -15.64 -10.60 -8.56
C THR A 110 -14.89 -11.01 -9.83
N PHE A 111 -13.78 -10.34 -10.17
CA PHE A 111 -13.07 -10.59 -11.43
C PHE A 111 -11.96 -11.65 -11.31
N ALA A 112 -11.46 -11.91 -10.10
CA ALA A 112 -10.44 -12.92 -9.81
C ALA A 112 -10.88 -13.89 -8.71
N TRP A 113 -12.20 -14.05 -8.52
CA TRP A 113 -12.78 -14.85 -7.45
C TRP A 113 -12.28 -16.30 -7.51
N GLY A 114 -11.60 -16.72 -6.43
CA GLY A 114 -11.09 -18.09 -6.30
C GLY A 114 -9.83 -18.39 -7.12
N GLU A 115 -9.18 -17.37 -7.70
CA GLU A 115 -7.86 -17.52 -8.32
C GLU A 115 -6.76 -17.16 -7.33
N GLU A 116 -5.88 -18.13 -7.02
CA GLU A 116 -4.72 -17.90 -6.15
C GLU A 116 -3.75 -16.92 -6.82
N ARG A 117 -3.44 -15.81 -6.13
CA ARG A 117 -2.49 -14.79 -6.57
C ARG A 117 -1.32 -14.72 -5.62
N HIS A 118 -0.16 -14.29 -6.13
CA HIS A 118 1.07 -14.19 -5.35
C HIS A 118 1.80 -12.89 -5.69
N ALA A 119 1.67 -11.90 -4.81
CA ALA A 119 2.51 -10.74 -4.81
C ALA A 119 3.96 -11.16 -4.56
N ARG A 120 4.88 -10.56 -5.31
CA ARG A 120 6.31 -10.80 -5.12
C ARG A 120 6.70 -10.45 -3.68
N VAL A 121 7.35 -11.39 -2.99
CA VAL A 121 7.93 -11.15 -1.65
C VAL A 121 9.03 -10.09 -1.74
N PRO A 122 8.85 -8.89 -1.16
CA PRO A 122 9.84 -7.83 -1.17
C PRO A 122 11.07 -8.22 -0.35
N LYS A 123 12.25 -7.81 -0.79
CA LYS A 123 13.50 -7.95 -0.02
C LYS A 123 14.25 -6.62 -0.03
N VAL A 124 15.03 -6.35 1.01
CA VAL A 124 15.82 -5.10 1.10
C VAL A 124 16.70 -4.89 -0.14
N ARG A 125 17.33 -5.95 -0.65
CA ARG A 125 18.17 -5.90 -1.86
C ARG A 125 17.41 -5.53 -3.15
N ASP A 126 16.09 -5.67 -3.14
CA ASP A 126 15.22 -5.39 -4.27
C ASP A 126 14.67 -3.94 -4.21
N LEU A 127 14.94 -3.21 -3.11
CA LEU A 127 14.53 -1.82 -2.96
C LEU A 127 15.42 -0.90 -3.80
N PRO A 128 14.84 0.15 -4.41
CA PRO A 128 15.59 1.20 -5.08
C PRO A 128 16.70 1.82 -4.21
N GLU A 129 17.82 2.21 -4.82
CA GLU A 129 18.97 2.79 -4.13
C GLU A 129 18.62 4.00 -3.26
N TRP A 130 17.63 4.79 -3.64
CA TRP A 130 17.24 5.97 -2.85
C TRP A 130 16.56 5.63 -1.51
N LEU A 131 16.15 4.37 -1.31
CA LEU A 131 15.65 3.84 -0.04
C LEU A 131 16.76 3.17 0.78
N THR A 132 17.83 2.69 0.14
CA THR A 132 18.91 1.93 0.80
C THR A 132 20.19 2.75 1.04
N ALA A 133 20.43 3.79 0.23
CA ALA A 133 21.59 4.69 0.33
C ALA A 133 21.32 5.93 1.20
N GLY A 134 20.17 5.98 1.87
CA GLY A 134 19.72 7.08 2.74
C GLY A 134 19.74 6.78 4.23
N ALA A 135 20.35 5.66 4.65
CA ALA A 135 20.68 5.33 6.04
C ALA A 135 22.12 5.74 6.38
#